data_AF-A0A9D7RLH0-F1
#
_entry.id   AF-A0A9D7RLH0-F1
#
_cell.length_a   1.000
_cell.length_b   1.000
_cell.length_c   1.000
_cell.angle_alpha   90.00
_cell.angle_beta   90.00
_cell.angle_gamma   90.00
#
_symmetry.space_group_name_H-M   'P 1'
#
loop_
_entity.id
_entity.type
_entity.pdbx_description
1 polymer ?
#
loop_
_entity_poly.entity_id
_entity_poly.type
_entity_poly.pdbx_seq_one_letter_code
_entity_poly.pdbx_strand_id
1 'polypeptide(L)'
;MTAEQQAIFQAILASQDYFLLWGPPGTGKTSVMLKHLVGHWMDHSKDTILLLAYTNRAVDEICESIEAYAPEMRNRYIRIGSRYSTSPAYQGRLLSILSQRIDTRKELKALISGHRIVVATVASIIGRPELFLLKAFDRVVIDEASQILEPMLVGLLPNSNTSC
;
A
#
# COMPACT_ATOMS: atom_id res chain seq x y z
N MET A 1 8.10 19.12 4.01
CA MET A 1 6.79 19.17 4.68
C MET A 1 6.62 20.56 5.28
N THR A 2 5.41 21.11 5.26
CA THR A 2 5.05 22.33 6.02
C THR A 2 4.95 22.02 7.51
N ALA A 3 4.87 23.03 8.38
CA ALA A 3 4.64 22.83 9.81
C ALA A 3 3.33 22.06 10.10
N GLU A 4 2.26 22.36 9.36
CA GLU A 4 0.99 21.64 9.41
C GLU A 4 1.15 20.16 9.02
N GLN A 5 1.83 19.88 7.90
CA GLN A 5 2.11 18.52 7.46
C GLN A 5 2.98 17.76 8.48
N GLN A 6 3.94 18.43 9.12
CA GLN A 6 4.76 17.81 10.16
C GLN A 6 3.92 17.44 11.39
N ALA A 7 3.01 18.30 11.82
CA ALA A 7 2.11 18.02 12.94
C ALA A 7 1.21 16.82 12.64
N ILE A 8 0.62 16.78 11.45
CA ILE A 8 -0.21 15.64 11.00
C ILE A 8 0.62 14.35 10.95
N PHE A 9 1.84 14.41 10.42
CA PHE A 9 2.72 13.25 10.35
C PHE A 9 3.02 12.66 11.73
N GLN A 10 3.34 13.51 12.71
CA GLN A 10 3.57 13.06 14.08
C GLN A 10 2.29 12.48 14.73
N ALA A 11 1.13 13.09 14.46
CA ALA A 11 -0.15 12.58 14.95
C ALA A 11 -0.47 11.18 14.38
N ILE A 12 -0.16 10.94 13.10
CA ILE A 12 -0.32 9.61 12.47
C ILE A 12 0.61 8.59 13.14
N LEU A 13 1.88 8.95 13.37
CA LEU A 13 2.85 8.03 13.99
C LEU A 13 2.50 7.69 15.46
N ALA A 14 1.86 8.61 16.17
CA ALA A 14 1.42 8.41 17.55
C ALA A 14 0.09 7.64 17.68
N SER A 15 -0.63 7.44 16.57
CA SER A 15 -1.90 6.72 16.56
C SER A 15 -1.68 5.21 16.79
N GLN A 16 -2.48 4.62 17.68
CA GLN A 16 -2.40 3.19 17.98
C GLN A 16 -3.24 2.35 17.03
N ASP A 17 -4.50 2.74 16.80
CA ASP A 17 -5.46 1.90 16.08
C ASP A 17 -5.73 2.38 14.65
N TYR A 18 -6.18 3.63 14.47
CA TYR A 18 -6.47 4.20 13.16
C TYR A 18 -6.37 5.72 13.17
N PHE A 19 -6.02 6.29 12.02
CA PHE A 19 -5.98 7.73 11.82
C PHE A 19 -6.75 8.10 10.55
N LEU A 20 -7.67 9.05 10.66
CA LEU A 20 -8.41 9.58 9.52
C LEU A 20 -7.78 10.89 9.06
N LEU A 21 -7.07 10.84 7.94
CA LEU A 21 -6.55 12.03 7.28
C LEU A 21 -7.63 12.63 6.39
N TRP A 22 -8.18 13.78 6.80
CA TRP A 22 -9.12 14.55 5.99
C TRP A 22 -8.48 15.86 5.52
N GLY A 23 -8.67 16.18 4.24
CA GLY A 23 -8.22 17.45 3.66
C GLY A 23 -9.09 17.84 2.47
N PRO A 24 -9.33 19.15 2.25
CA PRO A 24 -10.00 19.62 1.04
C PRO A 24 -9.30 19.12 -0.23
N PRO A 25 -10.04 18.86 -1.33
CA PRO A 25 -9.47 18.38 -2.58
C PRO A 25 -8.42 19.35 -3.12
N GLY A 26 -7.37 18.81 -3.74
CA GLY A 26 -6.30 19.60 -4.36
C GLY A 26 -5.20 20.11 -3.42
N THR A 27 -5.19 19.70 -2.15
CA THR A 27 -4.19 20.16 -1.16
C THR A 27 -2.88 19.37 -1.18
N GLY A 28 -2.76 18.32 -2.00
CA GLY A 28 -1.55 17.49 -2.13
C GLY A 28 -1.10 16.79 -0.84
N LYS A 29 -1.92 16.84 0.21
CA LYS A 29 -1.58 16.30 1.53
C LYS A 29 -1.41 14.79 1.47
N THR A 30 -2.29 14.09 0.76
CA THR A 30 -2.27 12.62 0.69
C THR A 30 -0.97 12.08 0.09
N SER A 31 -0.57 12.54 -1.10
CA SER A 31 0.64 12.05 -1.77
C SER A 31 1.91 12.39 -0.98
N VAL A 32 2.00 13.61 -0.44
CA VAL A 32 3.12 14.03 0.43
C VAL A 32 3.16 13.19 1.70
N MET A 33 2.03 13.00 2.38
CA MET A 33 1.97 12.24 3.62
C MET A 33 2.30 10.77 3.40
N LEU A 34 1.70 10.16 2.37
CA LEU A 34 1.95 8.78 1.97
C LEU A 34 3.43 8.53 1.69
N LYS A 35 4.06 9.40 0.89
CA LYS A 35 5.50 9.34 0.60
C LYS A 35 6.32 9.31 1.89
N HIS A 36 6.06 10.24 2.80
CA HIS A 36 6.83 10.36 4.04
C HIS A 36 6.54 9.23 5.04
N LEU A 37 5.31 8.74 5.13
CA LEU A 37 4.94 7.60 5.99
C LEU A 37 5.60 6.32 5.51
N VAL A 38 5.48 6.00 4.22
CA VAL A 38 6.10 4.81 3.63
C VAL A 38 7.61 4.87 3.80
N GLY A 39 8.24 6.01 3.49
CA GLY A 39 9.68 6.19 3.70
C GLY A 39 10.10 5.98 5.15
N HIS A 40 9.40 6.61 6.10
CA HIS A 40 9.67 6.45 7.52
C HIS A 40 9.56 4.99 7.98
N TRP A 41 8.49 4.29 7.62
CA TRP A 41 8.31 2.88 7.98
C TRP A 41 9.35 1.99 7.30
N MET A 42 9.76 2.29 6.08
CA MET A 42 10.81 1.52 5.40
C MET A 42 12.16 1.63 6.11
N ASP A 43 12.50 2.82 6.61
CA ASP A 43 13.80 3.11 7.22
C ASP A 43 13.88 2.76 8.71
N HIS A 44 12.77 2.87 9.43
CA HIS A 44 12.76 2.81 10.90
C HIS A 44 12.00 1.62 11.47
N SER A 45 11.39 0.79 10.63
CA SER A 45 10.63 -0.39 11.08
C SER A 45 10.85 -1.59 10.14
N LYS A 46 10.30 -2.74 10.53
CA LYS A 46 10.17 -3.92 9.67
C LYS A 46 8.74 -4.12 9.16
N ASP A 47 7.87 -3.15 9.41
CA ASP A 47 6.44 -3.23 9.13
C ASP A 47 6.19 -3.57 7.67
N THR A 48 5.19 -4.42 7.48
CA THR A 48 4.62 -4.76 6.20
C THR A 48 3.39 -3.89 5.94
N ILE A 49 3.30 -3.33 4.74
CA ILE A 49 2.42 -2.21 4.43
C ILE A 49 1.52 -2.60 3.26
N LEU A 50 0.21 -2.47 3.46
CA LEU A 50 -0.80 -2.59 2.41
C LEU A 50 -1.34 -1.20 2.06
N LEU A 51 -1.15 -0.77 0.82
CA LEU A 51 -1.63 0.51 0.31
C LEU A 51 -2.78 0.26 -0.66
N LEU A 52 -3.96 0.78 -0.31
CA LEU A 52 -5.19 0.56 -1.05
C LEU A 52 -5.71 1.88 -1.61
N ALA A 53 -6.33 1.79 -2.78
CA ALA A 53 -7.16 2.87 -3.31
C ALA A 53 -8.42 2.32 -3.97
N TYR A 54 -9.37 3.20 -4.26
CA TYR A 54 -10.59 2.81 -4.95
C TYR A 54 -10.38 2.56 -6.46
N THR A 55 -9.59 3.41 -7.12
CA THR A 55 -9.38 3.35 -8.59
C THR A 55 -7.96 2.96 -8.95
N ASN A 56 -7.76 2.33 -10.11
CA ASN A 56 -6.42 1.98 -10.59
C ASN A 56 -5.51 3.19 -10.80
N ARG A 57 -6.10 4.35 -11.15
CA ARG A 57 -5.39 5.63 -11.28
C ARG A 57 -4.84 6.08 -9.93
N ALA A 58 -5.64 6.03 -8.87
CA ALA A 58 -5.15 6.35 -7.53
C ALA A 58 -4.05 5.37 -7.08
N VAL A 59 -4.12 4.07 -7.46
CA VAL A 59 -3.00 3.14 -7.21
C VAL A 59 -1.75 3.53 -8.01
N ASP A 60 -1.89 4.07 -9.23
CA ASP A 60 -0.76 4.61 -10.00
C ASP A 60 -0.15 5.85 -9.31
N GLU A 61 -0.96 6.73 -8.72
CA GLU A 61 -0.51 7.90 -7.94
C GLU A 61 0.16 7.48 -6.61
N ILE A 62 -0.30 6.38 -5.98
CA ILE A 62 0.37 5.72 -4.85
C ILE A 62 1.76 5.22 -5.28
N CYS A 63 1.86 4.49 -6.40
CA CYS A 63 3.16 4.04 -6.93
C CYS A 63 4.12 5.21 -7.15
N GLU A 64 3.64 6.29 -7.76
CA GLU A 64 4.41 7.51 -8.01
C GLU A 64 4.95 8.10 -6.70
N SER A 65 4.08 8.23 -5.69
CA SER A 65 4.44 8.79 -4.38
C SER A 65 5.51 7.97 -3.66
N ILE A 66 5.46 6.64 -3.79
CA ILE A 66 6.46 5.72 -3.23
C ILE A 66 7.79 5.84 -3.95
N GLU A 67 7.79 5.81 -5.29
CA GLU A 67 9.01 5.93 -6.10
C GLU A 67 9.66 7.33 -5.96
N ALA A 68 8.87 8.36 -5.66
CA ALA A 68 9.36 9.71 -5.36
C ALA A 68 10.06 9.84 -3.99
N TYR A 69 9.99 8.83 -3.12
CA TYR A 69 10.78 8.80 -1.89
C TYR A 69 12.26 8.57 -2.18
N ALA A 70 12.58 7.48 -2.88
CA ALA A 70 13.93 7.11 -3.27
C ALA A 70 13.91 6.16 -4.49
N PRO A 71 14.89 6.24 -5.42
CA PRO A 71 14.88 5.46 -6.67
C PRO A 71 14.81 3.93 -6.46
N GLU A 72 15.41 3.41 -5.41
CA GLU A 72 15.41 1.99 -5.06
C GLU A 72 14.01 1.46 -4.70
N MET A 73 13.08 2.34 -4.32
CA MET A 73 11.71 1.96 -3.94
C MET A 73 10.97 1.28 -5.07
N ARG A 74 11.32 1.57 -6.33
CA ARG A 74 10.79 0.88 -7.50
C ARG A 74 10.90 -0.65 -7.38
N ASN A 75 11.92 -1.19 -6.71
CA ASN A 75 12.09 -2.64 -6.54
C ASN A 75 11.63 -3.16 -5.16
N ARG A 76 10.88 -2.36 -4.38
CA ARG A 76 10.51 -2.69 -3.00
C ARG A 76 9.02 -2.99 -2.79
N TYR A 77 8.19 -2.87 -3.83
CA TYR A 77 6.75 -3.11 -3.75
C TYR A 77 6.22 -4.04 -4.83
N ILE A 78 5.10 -4.70 -4.51
CA ILE A 78 4.31 -5.50 -5.45
C ILE A 78 3.01 -4.76 -5.74
N ARG A 79 2.64 -4.65 -7.02
CA ARG A 79 1.32 -4.20 -7.43
C ARG A 79 0.39 -5.37 -7.73
N ILE A 80 -0.80 -5.36 -7.14
CA ILE A 80 -1.86 -6.31 -7.47
C ILE A 80 -2.85 -5.64 -8.42
N GLY A 81 -3.10 -6.27 -9.56
CA GLY A 81 -3.99 -5.75 -10.60
C GLY A 81 -3.76 -6.45 -11.94
N SER A 82 -4.27 -5.83 -13.01
CA SER A 82 -4.10 -6.33 -14.38
C SER A 82 -3.24 -5.37 -15.22
N ARG A 83 -2.58 -5.89 -16.26
CA ARG A 83 -1.80 -5.06 -17.21
C ARG A 83 -2.67 -4.00 -17.89
N TYR A 84 -3.89 -4.34 -18.28
CA TYR A 84 -4.80 -3.44 -19.01
C TYR A 84 -5.25 -2.22 -18.21
N SER A 85 -5.23 -2.32 -16.88
CA SER A 85 -5.69 -1.27 -15.97
C SER A 85 -4.54 -0.54 -15.27
N THR A 86 -3.29 -0.88 -15.59
CA THR A 86 -2.10 -0.32 -14.93
C THR A 86 -1.28 0.48 -15.93
N SER A 87 -0.92 1.72 -15.57
CA SER A 87 -0.03 2.55 -16.38
C SER A 87 1.27 1.79 -16.75
N PRO A 88 1.78 1.92 -18.00
CA PRO A 88 3.00 1.26 -18.45
C PRO A 88 4.20 1.43 -17.50
N ALA A 89 4.31 2.60 -16.85
CA ALA A 89 5.37 2.92 -15.89
C ALA A 89 5.45 1.92 -14.72
N TYR A 90 4.32 1.33 -14.31
CA TYR A 90 4.20 0.47 -13.13
C TYR A 90 3.90 -0.99 -13.46
N GLN A 91 3.71 -1.35 -14.74
CA GLN A 91 3.42 -2.74 -15.14
C GLN A 91 4.54 -3.72 -14.75
N GLY A 92 5.80 -3.25 -14.72
CA GLY A 92 6.92 -4.07 -14.27
C GLY A 92 6.83 -4.51 -12.81
N ARG A 93 5.91 -3.92 -12.02
CA ARG A 93 5.71 -4.19 -10.59
C ARG A 93 4.51 -5.07 -10.31
N LEU A 94 3.72 -5.39 -11.33
CA LEU A 94 2.60 -6.30 -11.21
C LEU A 94 3.08 -7.68 -10.73
N LEU A 95 2.36 -8.28 -9.78
CA LEU A 95 2.69 -9.62 -9.28
C LEU A 95 2.82 -10.64 -10.42
N SER A 96 1.91 -10.59 -11.40
CA SER A 96 1.93 -11.47 -12.57
C SER A 96 3.20 -11.32 -13.42
N ILE A 97 3.93 -10.20 -13.29
CA ILE A 97 5.16 -9.91 -14.03
C ILE A 97 6.38 -10.31 -13.23
N LEU A 98 6.38 -10.00 -11.93
CA LEU A 98 7.42 -10.43 -11.01
C LEU A 98 7.46 -11.97 -10.86
N SER A 99 6.33 -12.64 -11.00
CA SER A 99 6.23 -14.10 -10.89
C SER A 99 6.35 -14.86 -12.23
N GLN A 100 6.68 -14.22 -13.35
CA GLN A 100 6.69 -14.89 -14.67
C GLN A 100 7.68 -16.05 -14.77
N ARG A 101 8.76 -16.00 -14.01
CA ARG A 101 9.84 -17.01 -14.01
C ARG A 101 9.84 -17.85 -12.73
N ILE A 102 8.73 -17.84 -12.00
CA ILE A 102 8.58 -18.59 -10.75
C ILE A 102 7.77 -19.84 -11.06
N ASP A 103 8.38 -21.00 -10.86
CA ASP A 103 7.77 -22.29 -11.19
C ASP A 103 7.27 -23.04 -9.95
N THR A 104 7.62 -22.56 -8.74
CA THR A 104 7.24 -23.21 -7.48
C THR A 104 6.44 -22.30 -6.55
N ARG A 105 5.51 -22.91 -5.79
CA ARG A 105 4.79 -22.22 -4.71
C ARG A 105 5.74 -21.64 -3.66
N LYS A 106 6.86 -22.31 -3.38
CA LYS A 106 7.86 -21.88 -2.40
C LYS A 106 8.50 -20.56 -2.81
N GLU A 107 8.92 -20.45 -4.07
CA GLU A 107 9.48 -19.22 -4.64
C GLU A 107 8.45 -18.10 -4.71
N LEU A 108 7.21 -18.39 -5.07
CA LEU A 108 6.14 -17.39 -5.07
C LEU A 108 5.91 -16.83 -3.66
N LYS A 109 5.87 -17.70 -2.65
CA LYS A 109 5.76 -17.28 -1.25
C LYS A 109 6.97 -16.45 -0.82
N ALA A 110 8.17 -16.82 -1.25
CA ALA A 110 9.40 -16.07 -0.96
C ALA A 110 9.37 -14.67 -1.62
N LEU A 111 8.91 -14.57 -2.87
CA LEU A 111 8.72 -13.30 -3.57
C LEU A 111 7.76 -12.39 -2.78
N ILE A 112 6.58 -12.89 -2.43
CA ILE A 112 5.55 -12.11 -1.71
C ILE A 112 6.06 -11.71 -0.32
N SER A 113 6.67 -12.65 0.41
CA SER A 113 7.18 -12.40 1.76
C SER A 113 8.35 -11.40 1.76
N GLY A 114 9.20 -11.45 0.74
CA GLY A 114 10.36 -10.57 0.60
C GLY A 114 10.01 -9.11 0.26
N HIS A 115 8.80 -8.83 -0.23
CA HIS A 115 8.34 -7.47 -0.45
C HIS A 115 7.54 -6.99 0.75
N ARG A 116 7.95 -5.85 1.31
CA ARG A 116 7.27 -5.25 2.48
C ARG A 116 6.01 -4.49 2.08
N ILE A 117 5.97 -3.94 0.87
CA ILE A 117 4.87 -3.10 0.41
C ILE A 117 4.06 -3.84 -0.65
N VAL A 118 2.74 -3.83 -0.48
CA VAL A 118 1.78 -4.24 -1.51
C VAL A 118 0.86 -3.07 -1.81
N VAL A 119 0.66 -2.79 -3.10
CA VAL A 119 -0.25 -1.73 -3.57
C VAL A 119 -1.34 -2.33 -4.46
N ALA A 120 -2.58 -1.92 -4.28
CA ALA A 120 -3.70 -2.49 -5.03
C ALA A 120 -4.97 -1.65 -4.97
N THR A 121 -5.93 -1.95 -5.84
CA THR A 121 -7.31 -1.53 -5.58
C THR A 121 -7.94 -2.44 -4.52
N VAL A 122 -8.89 -1.89 -3.76
CA VAL A 122 -9.69 -2.66 -2.79
C VAL A 122 -10.32 -3.90 -3.45
N ALA A 123 -10.94 -3.72 -4.62
CA ALA A 123 -11.56 -4.81 -5.38
C ALA A 123 -10.55 -5.90 -5.78
N SER A 124 -9.33 -5.53 -6.19
CA SER A 124 -8.29 -6.49 -6.60
C SER A 124 -7.80 -7.35 -5.43
N ILE A 125 -7.78 -6.79 -4.23
CA ILE A 125 -7.35 -7.48 -3.01
C ILE A 125 -8.44 -8.39 -2.47
N ILE A 126 -9.70 -7.94 -2.45
CA ILE A 126 -10.84 -8.78 -2.04
C ILE A 126 -10.97 -9.99 -2.96
N GLY A 127 -10.72 -9.83 -4.26
CA GLY A 127 -10.71 -10.93 -5.23
C GLY A 127 -9.54 -11.90 -5.10
N ARG A 128 -8.59 -11.67 -4.17
CA ARG A 128 -7.39 -12.51 -3.94
C ARG A 128 -7.15 -12.77 -2.44
N PRO A 129 -8.10 -13.44 -1.75
CA PRO A 129 -7.99 -13.69 -0.32
C PRO A 129 -6.75 -14.51 0.05
N GLU A 130 -6.21 -15.31 -0.88
CA GLU A 130 -4.98 -16.08 -0.70
C GLU A 130 -3.77 -15.21 -0.35
N LEU A 131 -3.77 -13.92 -0.72
CA LEU A 131 -2.67 -13.03 -0.40
C LEU A 131 -2.55 -12.81 1.13
N PHE A 132 -3.68 -12.74 1.83
CA PHE A 132 -3.72 -12.61 3.30
C PHE A 132 -3.31 -13.89 4.01
N LEU A 133 -3.46 -15.06 3.37
CA LEU A 133 -2.93 -16.32 3.90
C LEU A 133 -1.40 -16.41 3.76
N LEU A 134 -0.83 -15.69 2.80
CA LEU A 134 0.60 -15.70 2.51
C LEU A 134 1.36 -14.58 3.22
N LYS A 135 0.69 -13.49 3.57
CA LYS A 135 1.29 -12.29 4.14
C LYS A 135 0.32 -11.55 5.06
N ALA A 136 0.74 -11.34 6.30
CA ALA A 136 0.10 -10.38 7.21
C ALA A 136 0.61 -8.96 6.90
N PHE A 137 -0.20 -7.96 7.23
CA PHE A 137 0.14 -6.54 7.06
C PHE A 137 0.03 -5.81 8.39
N ASP A 138 1.10 -5.18 8.84
CA ASP A 138 1.13 -4.44 10.11
C ASP A 138 0.49 -3.05 9.95
N ARG A 139 0.49 -2.51 8.72
CA ARG A 139 -0.06 -1.20 8.39
C ARG A 139 -0.96 -1.30 7.17
N VAL A 140 -2.12 -0.67 7.22
CA VAL A 140 -2.99 -0.47 6.05
C VAL A 140 -3.22 1.03 5.86
N VAL A 141 -2.99 1.53 4.64
CA VAL A 141 -3.35 2.90 4.25
C VAL A 141 -4.36 2.80 3.12
N ILE A 142 -5.44 3.57 3.24
CA ILE A 142 -6.54 3.54 2.29
C ILE A 142 -6.75 4.96 1.78
N ASP A 143 -6.44 5.17 0.51
CA ASP A 143 -6.69 6.42 -0.17
C ASP A 143 -8.16 6.50 -0.64
N GLU A 144 -8.73 7.70 -0.57
CA GLU A 144 -10.15 7.96 -0.86
C GLU A 144 -11.10 7.02 -0.09
N ALA A 145 -10.82 6.80 1.19
CA ALA A 145 -11.54 5.85 2.04
C ALA A 145 -13.06 6.11 2.11
N SER A 146 -13.49 7.36 1.91
CA SER A 146 -14.91 7.76 1.85
C SER A 146 -15.66 7.15 0.66
N GLN A 147 -14.95 6.67 -0.37
CA GLN A 147 -15.54 6.05 -1.55
C GLN A 147 -15.71 4.52 -1.40
N ILE A 148 -15.27 3.96 -0.28
CA ILE A 148 -15.31 2.51 -0.02
C ILE A 148 -16.47 2.19 0.90
N LEU A 149 -17.27 1.18 0.52
CA LEU A 149 -18.34 0.68 1.37
C LEU A 149 -17.75 -0.04 2.59
N GLU A 150 -18.29 0.23 3.78
CA GLU A 150 -17.82 -0.37 5.05
C GLU A 150 -17.67 -1.91 4.99
N PRO A 151 -18.58 -2.70 4.37
CA PRO A 151 -18.42 -4.15 4.27
C PRO A 151 -17.14 -4.59 3.56
N MET A 152 -16.61 -3.77 2.66
CA MET A 152 -15.37 -4.06 1.94
C MET A 152 -14.13 -3.88 2.84
N LEU A 153 -14.23 -3.04 3.88
CA LEU A 153 -13.16 -2.81 4.86
C LEU A 153 -13.13 -3.89 5.94
N VAL A 154 -14.30 -4.40 6.36
CA VAL A 154 -14.42 -5.43 7.40
C VAL A 154 -13.68 -6.72 7.04
N GLY A 155 -13.55 -7.06 5.76
CA GLY A 155 -12.78 -8.23 5.32
C GLY A 155 -11.25 -8.03 5.31
N LEU A 156 -10.78 -6.78 5.41
CA LEU A 156 -9.37 -6.40 5.26
C LEU A 156 -8.69 -6.13 6.61
N LEU A 157 -9.40 -5.49 7.54
CA LEU A 157 -8.87 -5.05 8.84
C LEU A 157 -8.55 -6.18 9.84
N PRO A 158 -9.26 -7.32 9.90
CA PRO A 158 -8.94 -8.40 10.83
C PRO A 158 -7.60 -9.11 10.54
N ASN A 159 -7.00 -8.85 9.38
CA ASN A 159 -5.74 -9.46 8.95
C ASN A 159 -4.50 -8.59 9.28
N SER A 160 -4.68 -7.46 9.97
CA SER A 160 -3.58 -6.74 10.60
C SER A 160 -3.35 -7.24 12.01
N ASN A 161 -2.10 -7.57 12.36
CA ASN A 161 -1.74 -8.14 13.66
C ASN A 161 -2.17 -7.20 14.80
N THR A 162 -3.26 -7.56 15.48
CA THR A 162 -3.57 -7.04 16.81
C THR A 162 -2.68 -7.77 17.80
N SER A 163 -1.50 -7.22 18.06
CA SER A 163 -0.71 -7.66 19.21
C SER A 163 -1.39 -7.09 20.46
N CYS A 164 -2.11 -7.95 21.20
CA CYS A 164 -2.41 -7.69 22.61
C CYS A 164 -1.13 -7.74 23.45
#